data_AF-A0A625Y2R2-F1
#
_entry.id   AF-A0A625Y2R2-F1
#
_cell.length_a   1.000
_cell.length_b   1.000
_cell.length_c   1.000
_cell.angle_alpha   90.00
_cell.angle_beta   90.00
_cell.angle_gamma   90.00
#
_symmetry.space_group_name_H-M   'P 1'
#
loop_
_entity.id
_entity.type
_entity.pdbx_description
1 polymer ?
#
loop_
_entity_poly.entity_id
_entity_poly.type
_entity_poly.pdbx_seq_one_letter_code
_entity_poly.pdbx_strand_id
1 'polypeptide(L)' 'AWVKPEELALYDLNVATRHTLALKGLL' A
#
# COMPACT_ATOMS: atom_id res chain seq x y z
N ALA A 1 -10.40 -3.25 5.84
CA ALA A 1 -9.91 -2.38 6.93
C ALA A 1 -9.73 -0.98 6.36
N TRP A 2 -10.03 0.05 7.14
CA TRP A 2 -9.66 1.43 6.78
C TRP A 2 -8.26 1.66 7.34
N VAL A 3 -7.27 1.78 6.46
CA VAL A 3 -5.84 1.85 6.80
C VAL A 3 -5.32 3.20 6.35
N LYS A 4 -4.56 3.89 7.21
CA LYS A 4 -3.95 5.16 6.79
C LYS A 4 -2.80 4.88 5.81
N PRO A 5 -2.51 5.77 4.86
CA PRO A 5 -1.46 5.53 3.87
C PRO A 5 -0.10 5.18 4.48
N GLU A 6 0.26 5.83 5.60
CA GLU A 6 1.54 5.62 6.30
C GLU A 6 1.67 4.20 6.88
N GLU A 7 0.54 3.54 7.12
CA GLU A 7 0.48 2.19 7.68
C GLU A 7 0.49 1.12 6.59
N LEU A 8 0.25 1.46 5.32
CA LEU A 8 0.15 0.50 4.21
C LEU A 8 1.44 -0.31 4.01
N ALA A 9 2.60 0.29 4.29
CA ALA A 9 3.90 -0.38 4.19
C ALA A 9 4.09 -1.50 5.23
N LEU A 10 3.28 -1.51 6.30
CA LEU A 10 3.34 -2.50 7.39
C LEU A 10 2.52 -3.77 7.08
N TYR A 11 1.67 -3.73 6.05
CA TYR A 11 0.81 -4.85 5.67
C TYR A 11 1.49 -5.75 4.62
N ASP A 12 1.15 -7.03 4.65
CA ASP A 12 1.49 -7.95 3.57
C ASP A 12 0.56 -7.70 2.37
N LEU A 13 0.94 -6.71 1.58
CA LEU A 13 0.26 -6.35 0.34
C LEU A 13 0.72 -7.28 -0.78
N ASN A 14 -0.25 -7.82 -1.51
CA ASN A 14 0.04 -8.58 -2.73
C ASN A 14 0.80 -7.71 -3.75
N VAL A 15 1.48 -8.37 -4.68
CA VAL A 15 2.38 -7.74 -5.66
C VAL A 15 1.66 -6.67 -6.48
N ALA A 16 0.46 -6.95 -6.99
CA ALA A 16 -0.31 -6.00 -7.79
C ALA A 16 -0.69 -4.74 -6.99
N THR A 17 -1.20 -4.92 -5.77
CA THR A 17 -1.58 -3.83 -4.87
C THR A 17 -0.38 -2.97 -4.49
N ARG A 18 0.77 -3.58 -4.23
CA ARG A 18 2.04 -2.86 -3.96
C ARG A 18 2.45 -1.99 -5.14
N HIS A 19 2.41 -2.51 -6.36
CA HIS A 19 2.73 -1.74 -7.56
C HIS A 19 1.76 -0.57 -7.77
N THR A 20 0.46 -0.81 -7.60
CA THR A 20 -0.55 0.26 -7.74
C THR A 20 -0.35 1.36 -6.70
N LEU A 21 -0.10 1.02 -5.44
CA LEU A 21 0.09 2.01 -4.37
C LEU A 21 1.40 2.78 -4.51
N ALA A 22 2.48 2.12 -4.95
CA ALA A 22 3.74 2.79 -5.27
C ALA A 22 3.58 3.80 -6.43
N LEU A 23 2.85 3.43 -7.49
CA LEU A 23 2.54 4.36 -8.59
C LEU A 23 1.67 5.54 -8.15
N LYS A 24 0.88 5.36 -7.08
CA LYS A 24 0.07 6.41 -6.48
C LYS A 24 0.82 7.27 -5.45
N GLY A 25 2.05 6.91 -5.08
CA GLY A 25 2.83 7.59 -4.03
C GLY A 25 2.25 7.40 -2.62
N LEU A 26 1.55 6.28 -2.40
CA LEU A 26 0.94 5.92 -1.11
C LEU A 26 1.77 4.86 -0.34
N LEU A 27 2.82 4.35 -0.96
CA LEU A 27 3.90 3.56 -0.37
C LEU A 27 5.20 4.33 -0.57
#